data_AF-A0A820W2U4-F1
#
_entry.id   AF-A0A820W2U4-F1
#
_cell.length_a   1.000
_cell.length_b   1.000
_cell.length_c   1.000
_cell.angle_alpha   90.00
_cell.angle_beta   90.00
_cell.angle_gamma   90.00
#
_symmetry.space_group_name_H-M   'P 1'
#
loop_
_entity.id
_entity.type
_entity.pdbx_description
1 polymer ?
#
loop_
_entity_poly.entity_id
_entity_poly.type
_entity_poly.pdbx_seq_one_letter_code
_entity_poly.pdbx_strand_id
1 'polypeptide(L)' 'MRSSSASLNGFITQNSEVVKESEKMCELAADHFEIFFREPDNIYRPHPYTDAPEIEWENYNEEIPPVTIEEILE' A
#
# COMPACT_ATOMS: atom_id res chain seq x y z
N MET A 1 9.87 0.46 19.25
CA MET A 1 8.88 0.93 18.26
C MET A 1 8.71 2.44 18.45
N ARG A 2 9.08 3.26 17.46
CA ARG A 2 8.80 4.71 17.52
C ARG A 2 7.34 4.92 17.13
N SER A 3 6.51 5.34 18.08
CA SER A 3 5.14 5.73 17.79
C SER A 3 5.17 6.97 16.90
N SER A 4 4.68 6.85 15.67
CA SER A 4 4.50 8.00 14.79
C SER A 4 3.44 8.91 15.40
N SER A 5 3.77 10.18 15.63
CA SER A 5 2.84 11.21 16.10
C SER A 5 2.09 11.88 14.95
N ALA A 6 1.92 11.17 13.83
CA ALA A 6 1.24 11.70 12.66
C ALA A 6 -0.24 11.91 12.97
N SER A 7 -0.68 13.16 12.90
CA SER A 7 -2.08 13.54 13.03
C SER A 7 -2.70 13.70 11.64
N LEU A 8 -3.87 13.08 11.42
CA LEU A 8 -4.65 13.26 10.20
C LEU A 8 -5.26 14.67 10.19
N ASN A 9 -4.97 15.45 9.15
CA ASN A 9 -5.39 16.86 9.05
C ASN A 9 -6.58 17.10 8.08
N GLY A 10 -7.02 16.08 7.35
CA GLY A 10 -8.10 16.17 6.36
C GLY A 10 -8.02 15.11 5.27
N PHE A 11 -9.13 14.93 4.55
CA PHE A 11 -9.18 14.15 3.30
C PHE A 11 -9.33 15.06 2.09
N ILE A 12 -8.82 14.60 0.94
CA ILE A 12 -9.02 15.24 -0.36
C ILE A 12 -9.94 14.32 -1.17
N THR A 13 -11.07 14.86 -1.62
CA THR A 13 -12.04 14.13 -2.45
C THR A 13 -11.61 14.11 -3.92
N GLN A 14 -12.25 13.29 -4.75
CA GLN A 14 -12.02 13.24 -6.20
C GLN A 14 -12.29 14.58 -6.89
N ASN A 15 -13.12 15.44 -6.30
CA ASN A 15 -13.41 16.79 -6.79
C ASN A 15 -12.38 17.83 -6.32
N SER A 16 -11.26 17.39 -5.73
CA SER A 16 -10.23 18.25 -5.12
C SER A 16 -10.76 19.12 -3.96
N GLU A 17 -11.88 18.73 -3.35
CA GLU A 17 -12.40 19.40 -2.15
C GLU A 17 -11.73 18.85 -0.90
N VAL A 18 -11.35 19.73 0.02
CA VAL A 18 -10.70 19.37 1.28
C VAL A 18 -11.73 19.27 2.39
N VAL A 19 -11.91 18.05 2.92
CA VAL A 19 -12.82 17.77 4.03
C VAL A 19 -12.01 17.66 5.32
N LYS A 20 -12.34 18.51 6.31
CA LYS A 20 -11.66 18.54 7.63
C LYS A 20 -12.60 18.23 8.80
N GLU A 21 -13.90 18.14 8.53
CA GLU A 21 -14.92 17.84 9.53
C GLU A 21 -14.84 16.36 9.90
N SER A 22 -14.70 16.07 11.19
CA SER A 22 -14.39 14.71 11.68
C SER A 22 -15.43 13.67 11.29
N GLU A 23 -16.72 14.01 11.36
CA GLU A 23 -17.80 13.07 11.03
C GLU A 23 -17.75 12.68 9.55
N LYS A 24 -17.65 13.66 8.64
CA LYS A 24 -17.51 13.43 7.21
C LYS A 24 -16.23 12.69 6.84
N MET A 25 -15.14 12.95 7.56
CA MET A 25 -13.90 12.21 7.36
C MET A 25 -14.09 10.73 7.67
N CYS A 26 -14.77 10.40 8.78
CA CYS A 26 -15.07 9.03 9.14
C CYS A 26 -15.96 8.33 8.11
N GLU A 27 -16.99 9.01 7.61
CA GLU A 27 -17.89 8.48 6.56
C GLU A 27 -17.12 8.17 5.27
N LEU A 28 -16.32 9.13 4.78
CA LEU A 28 -15.51 8.93 3.57
C LEU A 28 -14.50 7.79 3.72
N ALA A 29 -13.89 7.65 4.90
CA ALA A 29 -12.98 6.56 5.18
C ALA A 29 -13.72 5.21 5.21
N ALA A 30 -14.90 5.15 5.83
CA ALA A 30 -15.71 3.95 5.90
C ALA A 30 -16.13 3.49 4.49
N ASP A 31 -16.64 4.40 3.67
CA ASP A 31 -17.04 4.13 2.28
C ASP A 31 -15.87 3.60 1.45
N HIS A 32 -14.70 4.25 1.57
CA HIS A 32 -13.49 3.82 0.86
C HIS A 32 -13.08 2.40 1.25
N PHE A 33 -13.02 2.10 2.54
CA PHE A 33 -12.63 0.77 3.01
C PHE A 33 -13.69 -0.28 2.71
N GLU A 34 -14.98 0.04 2.76
CA GLU A 34 -16.04 -0.88 2.35
C GLU A 34 -15.88 -1.29 0.88
N ILE A 35 -15.59 -0.34 -0.01
CA ILE A 35 -15.32 -0.63 -1.43
C ILE A 35 -14.03 -1.44 -1.58
N PHE A 36 -12.95 -1.01 -0.93
CA PHE A 36 -11.64 -1.66 -0.98
C PHE A 36 -11.69 -3.13 -0.53
N PHE A 37 -12.47 -3.43 0.51
CA PHE A 37 -12.64 -4.80 1.01
C PHE A 37 -13.72 -5.59 0.27
N ARG A 38 -14.65 -4.91 -0.42
CA ARG A 38 -15.68 -5.56 -1.23
C ARG A 38 -15.14 -6.11 -2.54
N GLU A 39 -14.07 -5.53 -3.10
CA GLU A 39 -13.40 -6.06 -4.30
C GLU A 39 -12.54 -7.30 -3.94
N PRO A 40 -13.01 -8.53 -4.23
CA PRO A 40 -12.30 -9.74 -3.80
C PRO A 40 -11.19 -10.15 -4.78
N ASP A 41 -11.22 -9.63 -6.02
CA ASP A 41 -10.62 -10.32 -7.16
C ASP A 41 -9.57 -9.52 -7.96
N ASN A 42 -9.39 -8.22 -7.70
CA ASN A 42 -8.44 -7.39 -8.46
C ASN A 42 -7.09 -7.12 -7.76
N ILE A 43 -6.95 -7.50 -6.48
CA ILE A 43 -5.69 -7.38 -5.76
C ILE A 43 -5.12 -8.79 -5.58
N TYR A 44 -4.21 -9.19 -6.46
CA TYR A 44 -3.40 -10.39 -6.24
C TYR A 44 -2.59 -10.17 -4.96
N ARG A 45 -2.95 -10.88 -3.89
CA ARG A 45 -2.22 -10.90 -2.63
C ARG A 45 -1.38 -12.17 -2.62
N PRO A 46 -0.12 -12.14 -3.09
CA PRO A 46 0.73 -13.30 -3.05
C PRO A 46 0.83 -13.77 -1.60
N HIS A 47 0.41 -15.00 -1.36
CA HIS A 47 0.56 -15.62 -0.07
C HIS A 47 2.06 -15.87 0.17
N PRO A 48 2.63 -15.33 1.26
CA PRO A 48 4.07 -15.14 1.42
C PRO A 48 4.88 -16.44 1.47
N TYR A 49 4.23 -17.59 1.61
CA TYR A 49 4.87 -18.90 1.67
C TYR A 49 4.61 -19.78 0.44
N THR A 50 3.57 -19.49 -0.34
CA THR A 50 3.20 -20.30 -1.51
C THR A 50 3.55 -19.61 -2.82
N ASP A 51 3.52 -18.28 -2.83
CA ASP A 51 3.83 -17.46 -4.00
C ASP A 51 5.20 -16.80 -3.87
N ALA A 52 6.00 -17.22 -2.88
CA ALA A 52 7.39 -16.79 -2.78
C ALA A 52 8.21 -17.41 -3.91
N PRO A 53 9.12 -16.64 -4.54
CA PRO A 53 10.07 -17.22 -5.48
C PRO A 53 10.91 -18.29 -4.76
N GLU A 54 11.19 -19.39 -5.44
CA GLU A 54 12.10 -20.41 -4.92
C GLU A 54 13.49 -19.81 -4.72
N ILE A 55 14.14 -20.19 -3.62
CA ILE A 55 15.50 -19.73 -3.35
C ILE A 55 16.46 -20.48 -4.28
N GLU A 56 17.03 -19.76 -5.24
CA GLU A 56 18.10 -20.28 -6.11
C GLU A 56 19.44 -20.26 -5.35
N TRP A 57 19.73 -21.37 -4.65
CA TRP A 57 20.96 -21.51 -3.86
C TRP A 57 22.25 -21.47 -4.69
N GLU A 58 22.16 -21.69 -6.01
CA GLU A 58 23.30 -21.62 -6.92
C GLU A 58 23.81 -20.17 -7.09
N ASN A 59 22.95 -19.17 -6.88
CA ASN A 59 23.28 -17.75 -7.06
C ASN A 59 23.81 -17.10 -5.77
N TYR A 60 24.15 -17.88 -4.74
CA TYR A 60 24.63 -17.36 -3.45
C TYR A 60 25.86 -16.43 -3.58
N ASN A 61 26.69 -16.64 -4.61
CA ASN A 61 27.88 -15.84 -4.87
C ASN A 61 27.67 -14.77 -5.97
N GLU A 62 26.47 -14.64 -6.51
CA GLU A 62 26.17 -13.62 -7.51
C GLU A 62 25.98 -12.27 -6.83
N GLU A 63 26.58 -11.23 -7.43
CA GLU A 63 26.41 -9.86 -6.96
C GLU A 63 25.01 -9.39 -7.35
N ILE A 64 24.23 -8.94 -6.36
CA ILE A 64 22.90 -8.38 -6.60
C ILE A 64 23.08 -7.10 -7.43
N PRO A 65 22.49 -7.00 -8.64
CA PRO A 65 22.64 -5.83 -9.46
C PRO A 65 22.08 -4.60 -8.75
N PRO A 66 22.73 -3.44 -8.84
CA PRO A 66 22.22 -2.21 -8.26
C PRO A 66 20.93 -1.81 -8.99
N VAL A 67 19.85 -1.67 -8.25
CA VAL A 67 18.56 -1.19 -8.77
C VAL A 67 18.56 0.34 -8.73
N THR A 68 18.16 0.97 -9.84
CA THR A 68 18.05 2.44 -9.91
C THR A 68 16.76 2.93 -9.25
N ILE A 69 16.69 4.23 -8.94
CA ILE A 69 15.46 4.81 -8.37
C ILE A 69 14.33 4.79 -9.40
N GLU A 70 14.66 4.93 -10.69
CA GLU A 70 13.68 4.86 -11.77
C GLU A 70 13.02 3.48 -11.87
N GLU A 71 13.80 2.39 -11.73
CA GLU A 71 13.29 1.00 -11.73
C GLU A 71 12.39 0.67 -10.52
N ILE A 72 12.54 1.40 -9.41
CA ILE A 72 11.71 1.22 -8.20
C ILE A 72 10.36 1.93 -8.33
N LEU A 73 10.28 2.97 -9.16
CA LEU A 73 9.11 3.84 -9.29
C LEU A 73 8.21 3.49 -10.49
N GLU A 74 8.63 2.54 -11.33
CA GLU A 74 7.86 1.96 -12.44
C GLU A 74 6.86 0.88 -11.95
#